data_AF-A0A369RD37-F1
#
_entry.id   AF-A0A369RD37-F1
#
_cell.length_a   1.000
_cell.length_b   1.000
_cell.length_c   1.000
_cell.angle_alpha   90.00
_cell.angle_beta   90.00
_cell.angle_gamma   90.00
#
_symmetry.space_group_name_H-M   'P 1'
#
loop_
_entity.id
_entity.type
_entity.pdbx_description
1 polymer ?
#
loop_
_entity_poly.entity_id
_entity_poly.type
_entity_poly.pdbx_seq_one_letter_code
_entity_poly.pdbx_strand_id
1 'polypeptide(L)'
;MDTTLNRITEQARELRLSGLVADLPVLLEQARKQEPSYTDFALGLFDAELACRRKNNLERRLKMAHLPLLHDLDRYDHQAINGISKKQLQQLRQLIWLDQTYNLLLVGPSGTGKTFLAGGLCYDAIKQGYTALFRRMDDIIHTIKHKDITTQSAREYLRLRKAQLLVIDDIMMFPLEKEASVGLFQLIDQLHEQTSFIITTNKNPK
;
A
#
# COMPACT_ATOMS: atom_id res chain seq x y z
N MET A 1 21.76 -39.44 -2.14
CA MET A 1 20.96 -38.19 -2.20
C MET A 1 21.48 -37.30 -1.08
N ASP A 2 21.94 -36.09 -1.39
CA ASP A 2 22.76 -35.25 -0.50
C ASP A 2 22.08 -34.96 0.85
N THR A 3 22.54 -35.65 1.90
CA THR A 3 22.10 -35.47 3.28
C THR A 3 22.30 -34.03 3.77
N THR A 4 23.33 -33.34 3.28
CA THR A 4 23.59 -31.93 3.58
C THR A 4 22.53 -31.01 2.99
N LEU A 5 22.12 -31.23 1.74
CA LEU A 5 21.10 -30.41 1.08
C LEU A 5 19.73 -30.55 1.75
N ASN A 6 19.38 -31.77 2.15
CA ASN A 6 18.16 -32.03 2.90
C ASN A 6 18.18 -31.31 4.25
N ARG A 7 19.30 -31.36 4.97
CA ARG A 7 19.46 -30.67 6.25
C ARG A 7 19.36 -29.14 6.12
N ILE A 8 19.97 -28.56 5.08
CA ILE A 8 19.83 -27.12 4.76
C ILE A 8 18.36 -26.77 4.52
N THR A 9 17.66 -27.60 3.75
CA THR A 9 16.24 -27.37 3.42
C THR A 9 15.35 -27.43 4.66
N GLU A 10 15.56 -28.40 5.56
CA GLU A 10 14.82 -28.52 6.82
C GLU A 10 15.07 -27.33 7.74
N GLN A 11 16.33 -26.95 7.95
CA GLN A 11 16.70 -25.79 8.76
C GLN A 11 16.14 -24.49 8.17
N ALA A 12 16.20 -24.33 6.85
CA ALA A 12 15.62 -23.18 6.18
C ALA A 12 14.09 -23.11 6.36
N ARG A 13 13.38 -24.25 6.37
CA ARG A 13 11.94 -24.28 6.68
C ARG A 13 11.65 -23.91 8.13
N GLU A 14 12.45 -24.40 9.08
CA GLU A 14 12.32 -24.06 10.49
C GLU A 14 12.50 -22.55 10.73
N LEU A 15 13.45 -21.93 10.03
CA LEU A 15 13.71 -20.49 10.04
C LEU A 15 12.73 -19.67 9.17
N ARG A 16 11.76 -20.31 8.51
CA ARG A 16 10.79 -19.70 7.58
C ARG A 16 11.45 -18.94 6.42
N LEU A 17 12.48 -19.54 5.83
CA LEU A 17 13.19 -19.07 4.64
C LEU A 17 12.60 -19.71 3.37
N SER A 18 11.31 -19.44 3.11
CA SER A 18 10.56 -20.12 2.05
C SER A 18 11.01 -19.76 0.64
N GLY A 19 11.51 -18.53 0.43
CA GLY A 19 12.09 -18.10 -0.85
C GLY A 19 13.41 -18.80 -1.12
N LEU A 20 14.28 -18.88 -0.12
CA LEU A 20 15.53 -19.63 -0.22
C LEU A 20 15.27 -21.07 -0.60
N VAL A 21 14.36 -21.76 0.08
CA VAL A 21 14.04 -23.17 -0.22
C VAL A 21 13.54 -23.37 -1.65
N ALA A 22 12.75 -22.44 -2.18
CA ALA A 22 12.22 -22.52 -3.53
C ALA A 22 13.33 -22.34 -4.59
N ASP A 23 14.24 -21.39 -4.37
CA ASP A 23 15.26 -21.00 -5.35
C ASP A 23 16.60 -21.73 -5.16
N LEU A 24 16.79 -22.46 -4.05
CA LEU A 24 18.03 -23.16 -3.71
C LEU A 24 18.56 -24.08 -4.84
N PRO A 25 17.73 -24.89 -5.53
CA PRO A 25 18.23 -25.71 -6.63
C PRO A 25 18.78 -24.87 -7.79
N VAL A 26 18.14 -23.74 -8.10
CA VAL A 26 18.56 -22.83 -9.16
C VAL A 26 19.86 -22.13 -8.79
N LEU A 27 19.98 -21.66 -7.54
CA LEU A 27 21.18 -21.00 -7.03
C LEU A 27 22.38 -21.95 -7.01
N LEU A 28 22.20 -23.22 -6.65
CA LEU A 28 23.26 -24.23 -6.69
C LEU A 28 23.73 -24.51 -8.12
N GLU A 29 22.80 -24.62 -9.08
CA GLU A 29 23.14 -24.79 -10.50
C GLU A 29 23.86 -23.57 -11.08
N GLN A 30 23.47 -22.35 -10.68
CA GLN A 30 24.16 -21.12 -11.07
C GLN A 30 25.57 -21.05 -10.47
N ALA A 31 25.71 -21.40 -9.18
CA ALA A 31 27.01 -21.41 -8.50
C ALA A 31 27.97 -22.42 -9.14
N ARG A 32 27.47 -23.58 -9.57
CA ARG A 32 28.28 -24.58 -10.30
C ARG A 32 28.81 -24.06 -11.64
N LYS A 33 28.06 -23.19 -12.31
CA LYS A 33 28.43 -22.64 -13.64
C LYS A 33 29.31 -21.41 -13.56
N GLN A 34 29.08 -20.56 -12.56
CA GLN A 34 29.70 -19.25 -12.45
C GLN A 34 30.88 -19.23 -11.47
N GLU A 35 31.05 -20.30 -10.68
CA GLU A 35 32.08 -20.43 -9.64
C GLU A 35 32.23 -19.15 -8.79
N PRO A 36 31.13 -18.62 -8.22
CA PRO A 36 31.18 -17.40 -7.43
C PRO A 36 32.02 -17.60 -6.17
N SER A 37 32.51 -16.50 -5.60
CA SER A 37 33.13 -16.56 -4.28
C SER A 37 32.14 -17.06 -3.23
N TYR A 38 32.63 -17.62 -2.12
CA TYR A 38 31.75 -18.09 -1.04
C TYR A 38 30.87 -16.97 -0.47
N THR A 39 31.40 -15.75 -0.44
CA THR A 39 30.66 -14.56 0.00
C THR A 39 29.53 -14.20 -0.97
N ASP A 40 29.78 -14.26 -2.27
CA ASP A 40 28.76 -13.94 -3.29
C ASP A 40 27.66 -15.00 -3.32
N PHE A 41 28.04 -16.27 -3.17
CA PHE A 41 27.05 -17.36 -3.05
C PHE A 41 26.17 -17.18 -1.81
N ALA A 42 26.77 -16.90 -0.65
CA ALA A 42 26.03 -16.67 0.58
C ALA A 42 25.10 -15.46 0.47
N LEU A 43 25.55 -14.37 -0.16
CA LEU A 43 24.72 -13.20 -0.46
C LEU A 43 23.52 -13.57 -1.33
N GLY A 44 23.73 -14.34 -2.40
CA GLY A 44 22.66 -14.78 -3.30
C GLY A 44 21.55 -15.58 -2.60
N LEU A 45 21.90 -16.39 -1.60
CA LEU A 45 20.91 -17.10 -0.77
C LEU A 45 19.99 -16.14 -0.01
N PHE A 46 20.55 -15.09 0.60
CA PHE A 46 19.78 -14.08 1.33
C PHE A 46 18.98 -13.18 0.38
N ASP A 47 19.53 -12.83 -0.77
CA ASP A 47 18.85 -12.02 -1.78
C ASP A 47 17.59 -12.72 -2.31
N ALA A 48 17.65 -14.04 -2.56
CA ALA A 48 16.49 -14.82 -2.97
C ALA A 48 15.38 -14.80 -1.91
N GLU A 49 15.74 -14.99 -0.63
CA GLU A 49 14.77 -14.91 0.46
C GLU A 49 14.16 -13.51 0.59
N LEU A 50 15.00 -12.47 0.56
CA LEU A 50 14.56 -11.08 0.67
C LEU A 50 13.65 -10.70 -0.50
N ALA A 51 13.97 -11.12 -1.73
CA ALA A 51 13.15 -10.90 -2.90
C ALA A 51 11.77 -11.55 -2.76
N CYS A 52 11.72 -12.81 -2.31
CA CYS A 52 10.47 -13.52 -2.05
C CYS A 52 9.63 -12.81 -0.96
N ARG A 53 10.25 -12.43 0.17
CA ARG A 53 9.56 -11.68 1.24
C ARG A 53 9.05 -10.34 0.77
N ARG A 54 9.84 -9.57 0.02
CA ARG A 54 9.44 -8.27 -0.55
C ARG A 54 8.25 -8.43 -1.49
N LYS A 55 8.28 -9.43 -2.38
CA LYS A 55 7.17 -9.77 -3.29
C LYS A 55 5.90 -10.12 -2.52
N ASN A 56 5.97 -11.06 -1.57
CA ASN A 56 4.82 -11.49 -0.78
C ASN A 56 4.21 -10.33 0.04
N ASN A 57 5.06 -9.49 0.64
CA ASN A 57 4.61 -8.31 1.38
C ASN A 57 3.94 -7.28 0.46
N LEU A 58 4.50 -7.05 -0.73
CA LEU A 58 3.91 -6.18 -1.74
C LEU A 58 2.53 -6.70 -2.17
N GLU A 59 2.42 -7.97 -2.56
CA GLU A 59 1.15 -8.59 -2.95
C GLU A 59 0.10 -8.52 -1.84
N ARG A 60 0.51 -8.76 -0.59
CA ARG A 60 -0.37 -8.63 0.57
C ARG A 60 -0.87 -7.19 0.74
N ARG A 61 0.02 -6.20 0.66
CA ARG A 61 -0.36 -4.77 0.78
C ARG A 61 -1.29 -4.36 -0.36
N LEU A 62 -1.01 -4.77 -1.60
CA LEU A 62 -1.87 -4.49 -2.76
C LEU A 62 -3.27 -5.08 -2.58
N LYS A 63 -3.38 -6.34 -2.13
CA LYS A 63 -4.69 -6.96 -1.83
C LYS A 63 -5.43 -6.21 -0.72
N MET A 64 -4.73 -5.78 0.32
CA MET A 64 -5.34 -5.04 1.45
C MET A 64 -5.73 -3.61 1.09
N ALA A 65 -5.03 -2.99 0.14
CA ALA A 65 -5.24 -1.60 -0.23
C ALA A 65 -6.57 -1.34 -0.93
N HIS A 66 -7.16 -2.32 -1.62
CA HIS A 66 -8.39 -2.17 -2.41
C HIS A 66 -8.32 -0.99 -3.39
N LEU A 67 -7.23 -0.95 -4.17
CA LEU A 67 -7.02 0.08 -5.20
C LEU A 67 -8.08 0.01 -6.31
N PRO A 68 -8.42 1.14 -6.95
CA PRO A 68 -9.25 1.14 -8.15
C PRO A 68 -8.55 0.41 -9.30
N LEU A 69 -9.32 -0.06 -10.28
CA LEU A 69 -8.78 -0.78 -11.45
C LEU A 69 -7.71 0.03 -12.19
N LEU A 70 -7.95 1.34 -12.33
CA LEU A 70 -7.01 2.29 -12.90
C LEU A 70 -6.30 3.02 -11.76
N HIS A 71 -5.04 2.66 -11.51
CA HIS A 71 -4.17 3.27 -10.49
C HIS A 71 -2.73 3.45 -10.97
N ASP A 72 -2.41 3.12 -12.22
CA ASP A 72 -1.05 3.26 -12.73
C ASP A 72 -0.80 4.68 -13.24
N LEU A 73 -0.10 5.50 -12.45
CA LEU A 73 0.20 6.89 -12.79
C LEU A 73 1.08 7.04 -14.03
N ASP A 74 1.73 5.99 -14.52
CA ASP A 74 2.46 6.04 -15.79
C ASP A 74 1.50 6.24 -16.99
N ARG A 75 0.20 5.98 -16.79
CA ARG A 75 -0.88 6.21 -17.76
C ARG A 75 -1.62 7.53 -17.56
N TYR A 76 -1.11 8.43 -16.70
CA TYR A 76 -1.76 9.71 -16.44
C TYR A 76 -1.75 10.61 -17.68
N ASP A 77 -2.92 11.10 -18.07
CA ASP A 77 -3.05 12.05 -19.17
C ASP A 77 -2.75 13.48 -18.70
N HIS A 78 -1.58 13.98 -19.11
CA HIS A 78 -1.13 15.34 -18.82
C HIS A 78 -1.81 16.42 -19.67
N GLN A 79 -2.58 16.05 -20.70
CA GLN A 79 -3.28 16.99 -21.58
C GLN A 79 -4.66 17.37 -21.05
N ALA A 80 -5.12 16.76 -19.96
CA ALA A 80 -6.38 17.11 -19.32
C ALA A 80 -6.39 18.59 -18.87
N ILE A 81 -7.41 19.34 -19.29
CA ILE A 81 -7.55 20.80 -19.12
C ILE A 81 -7.45 21.27 -17.65
N ASN A 82 -7.76 20.40 -16.69
CA ASN A 82 -7.70 20.66 -15.24
C ASN A 82 -6.79 19.68 -14.48
N GLY A 83 -5.82 19.08 -15.18
CA GLY A 83 -4.88 18.13 -14.60
C GLY A 83 -3.69 18.80 -13.91
N ILE A 84 -2.93 18.01 -13.16
CA ILE A 84 -1.67 18.48 -12.57
C ILE A 84 -0.54 18.42 -13.60
N SER A 85 0.40 19.37 -13.51
CA SER A 85 1.56 19.36 -14.41
C SER A 85 2.45 18.14 -14.17
N LYS A 86 3.21 17.73 -15.20
CA LYS A 86 4.18 16.62 -15.10
C LYS A 86 5.17 16.81 -13.94
N LYS A 87 5.64 18.05 -13.72
CA LYS A 87 6.55 18.40 -12.63
C LYS A 87 5.90 18.17 -11.26
N GLN A 88 4.67 18.65 -11.07
CA GLN A 88 3.92 18.43 -9.83
C GLN A 88 3.65 16.95 -9.58
N LEU A 89 3.25 16.19 -10.62
CA LEU A 89 3.04 14.75 -10.48
C LEU A 89 4.34 14.05 -10.03
N GLN A 90 5.46 14.35 -10.67
CA GLN A 90 6.76 13.77 -10.29
C GLN A 90 7.13 14.09 -8.83
N GLN A 91 6.90 15.32 -8.37
CA GLN A 91 7.11 15.69 -6.97
C GLN A 91 6.21 14.90 -6.01
N LEU A 92 4.93 14.74 -6.34
CA LEU A 92 4.00 13.95 -5.52
C LEU A 92 4.40 12.46 -5.47
N ARG A 93 4.89 11.90 -6.58
CA ARG A 93 5.35 10.50 -6.67
C ARG A 93 6.64 10.22 -5.88
N GLN A 94 7.36 11.26 -5.43
CA GLN A 94 8.50 11.10 -4.51
C GLN A 94 8.06 10.80 -3.08
N LEU A 95 6.79 11.03 -2.72
CA LEU A 95 6.20 10.76 -1.41
C LEU A 95 6.87 11.47 -0.22
N ILE A 96 7.70 12.50 -0.46
CA ILE A 96 8.30 13.32 0.60
C ILE A 96 7.21 13.93 1.51
N TRP A 97 6.07 14.30 0.92
CA TRP A 97 4.91 14.80 1.66
C TRP A 97 4.36 13.77 2.65
N LEU A 98 4.45 12.47 2.35
CA LEU A 98 3.98 11.40 3.20
C LEU A 98 4.94 11.18 4.38
N ASP A 99 6.24 11.26 4.14
CA ASP A 99 7.27 11.20 5.21
C ASP A 99 7.14 12.37 6.19
N GLN A 100 6.69 13.53 5.69
CA GLN A 100 6.43 14.74 6.47
C GLN A 100 5.00 14.80 7.04
N THR A 101 4.23 13.70 6.93
CA THR A 101 2.84 13.58 7.39
C THR A 101 1.89 14.67 6.89
N TYR A 102 2.15 15.20 5.69
CA TYR A 102 1.26 16.16 5.03
C TYR A 102 0.07 15.47 4.35
N ASN A 103 -1.06 16.18 4.34
CA ASN A 103 -2.28 15.71 3.71
C ASN A 103 -2.47 16.33 2.33
N LEU A 104 -3.02 15.56 1.39
CA LEU A 104 -3.38 16.03 0.06
C LEU A 104 -4.90 16.14 -0.07
N LEU A 105 -5.36 17.31 -0.51
CA LEU A 105 -6.75 17.54 -0.85
C LEU A 105 -6.87 17.72 -2.36
N LEU A 106 -7.54 16.78 -3.02
CA LEU A 106 -7.80 16.79 -4.46
C LEU A 106 -9.24 17.28 -4.70
N VAL A 107 -9.35 18.49 -5.24
CA VAL A 107 -10.63 19.17 -5.48
C VAL A 107 -10.85 19.38 -6.97
N GLY A 108 -12.06 19.13 -7.45
CA GLY A 108 -12.45 19.46 -8.82
C GLY A 108 -13.68 18.69 -9.30
N PRO A 109 -14.26 19.08 -10.45
CA PRO A 109 -15.45 18.44 -11.02
C PRO A 109 -15.34 16.92 -11.16
N SER A 110 -16.47 16.22 -11.28
CA SER A 110 -16.42 14.78 -11.59
C SER A 110 -15.72 14.52 -12.93
N GLY A 111 -15.05 13.38 -13.05
CA GLY A 111 -14.34 13.00 -14.28
C GLY A 111 -12.96 13.65 -14.50
N THR A 112 -12.45 14.48 -13.59
CA THR A 112 -11.13 15.12 -13.72
C THR A 112 -9.93 14.26 -13.28
N GLY A 113 -10.14 12.97 -13.00
CA GLY A 113 -9.05 12.05 -12.66
C GLY A 113 -8.57 12.09 -11.20
N LYS A 114 -9.30 12.71 -10.27
CA LYS A 114 -8.94 12.77 -8.83
C LYS A 114 -8.76 11.38 -8.22
N THR A 115 -9.74 10.51 -8.39
CA THR A 115 -9.72 9.11 -7.92
C THR A 115 -8.55 8.32 -8.51
N PHE A 116 -8.25 8.54 -9.79
CA PHE A 116 -7.10 7.93 -10.46
C PHE A 116 -5.77 8.41 -9.87
N LEU A 117 -5.62 9.72 -9.66
CA LEU A 117 -4.43 10.31 -9.03
C LEU A 117 -4.26 9.79 -7.59
N ALA A 118 -5.34 9.78 -6.80
CA ALA A 118 -5.33 9.31 -5.43
C ALA A 118 -4.98 7.81 -5.33
N GLY A 119 -5.62 6.99 -6.16
CA GLY A 119 -5.33 5.55 -6.26
C GLY A 119 -3.89 5.29 -6.70
N GLY A 120 -3.36 6.10 -7.61
CA GLY A 120 -2.00 5.92 -8.08
C GLY A 120 -0.91 6.39 -7.13
N LEU A 121 -1.14 7.47 -6.37
CA LEU A 121 -0.24 7.84 -5.28
C LEU A 121 -0.26 6.78 -4.16
N CYS A 122 -1.42 6.19 -3.89
CA CYS A 122 -1.55 5.05 -2.98
C CYS A 122 -0.76 3.83 -3.47
N TYR A 123 -0.84 3.52 -4.77
CA TYR A 123 -0.06 2.45 -5.38
C TYR A 123 1.45 2.68 -5.28
N ASP A 124 1.92 3.90 -5.56
CA ASP A 124 3.33 4.27 -5.42
C ASP A 124 3.80 4.15 -3.96
N ALA A 125 2.97 4.54 -2.99
CA ALA A 125 3.27 4.34 -1.56
C ALA A 125 3.40 2.86 -1.19
N ILE A 126 2.54 1.99 -1.71
CA ILE A 126 2.61 0.54 -1.46
C ILE A 126 3.91 -0.06 -2.04
N LYS A 127 4.31 0.40 -3.24
CA LYS A 127 5.57 -0.02 -3.87
C LYS A 127 6.79 0.41 -3.06
N GLN A 128 6.76 1.59 -2.44
CA GLN A 128 7.83 2.08 -1.55
C GLN A 128 7.81 1.43 -0.15
N GLY A 129 6.78 0.66 0.16
CA GLY A 129 6.73 -0.13 1.38
C GLY A 129 5.80 0.40 2.47
N TYR A 130 5.08 1.49 2.22
CA TYR A 130 4.11 2.02 3.16
C TYR A 130 2.87 1.13 3.24
N THR A 131 2.26 1.09 4.42
CA THR A 131 0.92 0.52 4.61
C THR A 131 -0.10 1.56 4.16
N ALA A 132 -0.46 1.56 2.88
CA ALA A 132 -1.47 2.48 2.33
C ALA A 132 -2.80 1.77 2.05
N LEU A 133 -3.92 2.45 2.30
CA LEU A 133 -5.26 1.96 2.06
C LEU A 133 -6.05 2.94 1.20
N PHE A 134 -6.89 2.42 0.32
CA PHE A 134 -7.85 3.17 -0.46
C PHE A 134 -9.27 2.76 -0.09
N ARG A 135 -10.06 3.70 0.41
CA ARG A 135 -11.46 3.45 0.77
C ARG A 135 -12.34 4.59 0.30
N ARG A 136 -13.58 4.25 -0.03
CA ARG A 136 -14.62 5.26 -0.18
C ARG A 136 -15.12 5.70 1.18
N MET A 137 -15.69 6.90 1.26
CA MET A 137 -16.22 7.43 2.52
C MET A 137 -17.31 6.53 3.12
N ASP A 138 -18.22 6.02 2.30
CA ASP A 138 -19.30 5.11 2.72
C ASP A 138 -18.77 3.80 3.35
N ASP A 139 -17.71 3.22 2.78
CA ASP A 139 -17.05 2.03 3.35
C ASP A 139 -16.45 2.30 4.75
N ILE A 140 -15.86 3.49 4.93
CA ILE A 140 -15.29 3.91 6.23
C ILE A 140 -16.41 4.08 7.25
N ILE A 141 -17.50 4.78 6.89
CA ILE A 141 -18.65 4.97 7.77
C ILE A 141 -19.30 3.63 8.13
N HIS A 142 -19.48 2.73 7.16
CA HIS A 142 -19.99 1.38 7.41
C HIS A 142 -19.10 0.64 8.41
N THR A 143 -17.78 0.70 8.22
CA THR A 143 -16.80 0.09 9.13
C THR A 143 -16.93 0.65 10.55
N ILE A 144 -17.03 1.98 10.69
CA ILE A 144 -17.18 2.66 11.98
C ILE A 144 -18.46 2.22 12.70
N LYS A 145 -19.59 2.16 11.98
CA LYS A 145 -20.89 1.76 12.55
C LYS A 145 -20.92 0.31 13.03
N HIS A 146 -20.19 -0.58 12.36
CA HIS A 146 -20.28 -2.02 12.59
C HIS A 146 -19.06 -2.63 13.30
N LYS A 147 -18.05 -1.82 13.68
CA LYS A 147 -16.81 -2.31 14.29
C LYS A 147 -17.02 -3.11 15.58
N ASP A 148 -18.04 -2.78 16.36
CA ASP A 148 -18.38 -3.45 17.62
C ASP A 148 -19.44 -4.56 17.44
N ILE A 149 -19.98 -4.69 16.23
CA ILE A 149 -21.04 -5.67 15.87
C ILE A 149 -20.45 -6.87 15.13
N THR A 150 -19.48 -6.63 14.25
CA THR A 150 -18.95 -7.66 13.34
C THR A 150 -17.43 -7.78 13.41
N THR A 151 -16.92 -9.01 13.46
CA THR A 151 -15.47 -9.28 13.44
C THR A 151 -14.79 -8.74 12.19
N GLN A 152 -15.48 -8.71 11.06
CA GLN A 152 -14.94 -8.17 9.81
C GLN A 152 -14.69 -6.66 9.92
N SER A 153 -15.66 -5.88 10.39
CA SER A 153 -15.51 -4.44 10.56
C SER A 153 -14.54 -4.09 11.68
N ALA A 154 -14.48 -4.89 12.75
CA ALA A 154 -13.46 -4.75 13.79
C ALA A 154 -12.04 -4.86 13.22
N ARG A 155 -11.79 -5.88 12.37
CA ARG A 155 -10.49 -6.07 11.69
C ARG A 155 -10.20 -4.94 10.71
N GLU A 156 -11.19 -4.46 9.98
CA GLU A 156 -11.02 -3.35 9.05
C GLU A 156 -10.70 -2.05 9.78
N TYR A 157 -11.40 -1.74 10.87
CA TYR A 157 -11.12 -0.58 11.72
C TYR A 157 -9.67 -0.61 12.25
N LEU A 158 -9.18 -1.79 12.67
CA LEU A 158 -7.78 -1.97 13.07
C LEU A 158 -6.77 -1.75 11.93
N ARG A 159 -7.16 -2.03 10.67
CA ARG A 159 -6.31 -1.74 9.51
C ARG A 159 -6.26 -0.25 9.22
N LEU A 160 -7.42 0.43 9.26
CA LEU A 160 -7.49 1.89 9.11
C LEU A 160 -6.56 2.57 10.11
N ARG A 161 -6.60 2.14 11.39
CA ARG A 161 -5.74 2.65 12.46
C ARG A 161 -4.24 2.39 12.32
N LYS A 162 -3.83 1.47 11.44
CA LYS A 162 -2.42 1.10 11.22
C LYS A 162 -1.91 1.59 9.86
N ALA A 163 -2.75 2.27 9.09
CA ALA A 163 -2.33 2.83 7.81
C ALA A 163 -1.32 3.96 8.05
N GLN A 164 -0.35 4.10 7.16
CA GLN A 164 0.54 5.25 7.07
C GLN A 164 0.01 6.27 6.05
N LEU A 165 -0.80 5.78 5.11
CA LEU A 165 -1.55 6.57 4.15
C LEU A 165 -2.98 6.05 4.05
N LEU A 166 -3.96 6.92 4.25
CA LEU A 166 -5.37 6.61 4.00
C LEU A 166 -5.92 7.52 2.91
N VAL A 167 -6.29 6.92 1.77
CA VAL A 167 -7.09 7.60 0.75
C VAL A 167 -8.56 7.47 1.11
N ILE A 168 -9.23 8.62 1.21
CA ILE A 168 -10.67 8.76 1.41
C ILE A 168 -11.25 9.35 0.13
N ASP A 169 -11.81 8.47 -0.70
CA ASP A 169 -12.40 8.84 -1.97
C ASP A 169 -13.87 9.26 -1.81
N ASP A 170 -14.28 10.28 -2.57
CA ASP A 170 -15.64 10.80 -2.67
C ASP A 170 -16.29 11.11 -1.31
N ILE A 171 -15.67 12.02 -0.55
CA ILE A 171 -16.25 12.53 0.72
C ILE A 171 -17.65 13.16 0.53
N MET A 172 -17.98 13.56 -0.70
CA MET A 172 -19.23 14.25 -1.02
C MET A 172 -20.27 13.31 -1.62
N MET A 173 -21.19 12.80 -0.78
CA MET A 173 -22.51 12.44 -1.30
C MET A 173 -23.69 12.51 -0.32
N PHE A 174 -23.51 12.46 1.01
CA PHE A 174 -24.66 12.45 1.94
C PHE A 174 -24.41 13.18 3.26
N PRO A 175 -25.43 13.80 3.87
CA PRO A 175 -25.34 14.28 5.25
C PRO A 175 -25.05 13.08 6.16
N LEU A 176 -23.92 13.13 6.87
CA LEU A 176 -23.57 12.12 7.84
C LEU A 176 -24.50 12.24 9.05
N GLU A 177 -25.03 11.11 9.51
CA GLU A 177 -25.69 11.04 10.80
C GLU A 177 -24.73 11.47 11.91
N LYS A 178 -25.28 12.02 13.00
CA LYS A 178 -24.49 12.58 14.10
C LYS A 178 -23.51 11.56 14.68
N GLU A 179 -23.95 10.33 14.91
CA GLU A 179 -23.12 9.25 15.46
C GLU A 179 -21.97 8.87 14.52
N ALA A 180 -22.25 8.75 13.22
CA ALA A 180 -21.24 8.48 12.19
C ALA A 180 -20.19 9.60 12.12
N SER A 181 -20.62 10.86 12.24
CA SER A 181 -19.74 12.03 12.25
C SER A 181 -18.79 12.02 13.45
N VAL A 182 -19.31 11.69 14.65
CA VAL A 182 -18.50 11.57 15.87
C VAL A 182 -17.48 10.44 15.74
N GLY A 183 -17.91 9.27 15.24
CA GLY A 183 -17.01 8.14 15.04
C GLY A 183 -15.92 8.42 14.00
N LEU A 184 -16.24 9.14 12.92
CA LEU A 184 -15.26 9.56 11.92
C LEU A 184 -14.25 10.55 12.52
N PHE A 185 -14.71 11.52 13.30
CA PHE A 185 -13.84 12.47 13.99
C PHE A 185 -12.88 11.74 14.95
N GLN A 186 -13.37 10.79 15.74
CA GLN A 186 -12.54 9.97 16.62
C GLN A 186 -11.48 9.16 15.85
N LEU A 187 -11.83 8.62 14.68
CA LEU A 187 -10.86 7.92 13.84
C LEU A 187 -9.78 8.88 13.33
N ILE A 188 -10.17 10.05 12.82
CA ILE A 188 -9.22 11.06 12.31
C ILE A 188 -8.29 11.54 13.44
N ASP A 189 -8.82 11.80 14.63
CA ASP A 189 -8.06 12.21 15.81
C ASP A 189 -7.03 11.14 16.22
N GLN A 190 -7.41 9.86 16.20
CA GLN A 190 -6.50 8.74 16.47
C GLN A 190 -5.37 8.58 15.44
N LEU A 191 -5.57 9.10 14.23
CA LEU A 191 -4.64 9.01 13.11
C LEU A 191 -3.79 10.27 12.94
N HIS A 192 -4.13 11.34 13.68
CA HIS A 192 -3.48 12.63 13.60
C HIS A 192 -1.96 12.51 13.83
N GLU A 193 -1.17 13.23 13.04
CA GLU A 193 0.31 13.22 13.05
C GLU A 193 1.00 11.86 12.76
N GLN A 194 0.24 10.77 12.58
CA GLN A 194 0.78 9.44 12.30
C GLN A 194 0.46 8.94 10.89
N THR A 195 -0.61 9.46 10.30
CA THR A 195 -1.14 9.04 9.00
C THR A 195 -1.34 10.24 8.08
N SER A 196 -0.86 10.12 6.85
CA SER A 196 -1.19 11.08 5.81
C SER A 196 -2.53 10.72 5.17
N PHE A 197 -3.31 11.71 4.79
CA PHE A 197 -4.58 11.53 4.10
C PHE A 197 -4.49 12.04 2.66
N ILE A 198 -5.07 11.28 1.73
CA ILE A 198 -5.47 11.83 0.43
C ILE A 198 -6.99 11.88 0.41
N ILE A 199 -7.55 13.07 0.23
CA ILE A 199 -9.00 13.28 0.20
C ILE A 199 -9.39 13.71 -1.20
N THR A 200 -10.42 13.09 -1.78
CA THR A 200 -11.03 13.57 -3.02
C THR A 200 -12.41 14.19 -2.74
N THR A 201 -12.69 15.33 -3.37
CA THR A 201 -13.98 16.02 -3.28
C THR A 201 -14.34 16.70 -4.58
N ASN A 202 -15.64 16.72 -4.89
CA ASN A 202 -16.20 17.39 -6.06
C ASN A 202 -16.71 18.82 -5.77
N LYS A 203 -16.76 19.26 -4.51
CA LYS A 203 -17.09 20.63 -4.11
C LYS A 203 -15.86 21.37 -3.62
N ASN A 204 -15.74 22.64 -4.03
CA ASN A 204 -14.80 23.56 -3.42
C ASN A 204 -15.14 23.75 -1.92
N PRO A 205 -14.15 23.71 -1.01
CA PRO A 205 -14.36 24.24 0.32
C PRO A 205 -14.79 25.71 0.18
N LYS A 206 -15.97 26.03 0.71
CA LYS A 206 -16.41 27.42 0.86
C LYS A 206 -15.72 28.04 2.06
#